data_AF-A0A2D7XVP7-F1
#
_entry.id   AF-A0A2D7XVP7-F1
#
_cell.length_a   1.000
_cell.length_b   1.000
_cell.length_c   1.000
_cell.angle_alpha   90.00
_cell.angle_beta   90.00
_cell.angle_gamma   90.00
#
_symmetry.space_group_name_H-M   'P 1'
#
loop_
_entity.id
_entity.type
_entity.pdbx_description
1 polymer ?
#
loop_
_entity_poly.entity_id
_entity_poly.type
_entity_poly.pdbx_seq_one_letter_code
_entity_poly.pdbx_strand_id
1 'polypeptide(L)'
;LYYPGLTRDRYDRALAQVFVTTETGKEIWLNEALVLEGAAWVRLYADTASGSDELWTAESKARSDPAGLWAGSSPETDLAAAGQSDGQFVILTVELDGAEPVGDECEHSVRSTDIVVRYRISGTVCSGLTNEPVEIRGWARGGSVDIGTALNIRPISQ
;
A
#
# COMPACT_ATOMS: atom_id res chain seq x y z
N LEU A 1 7.97 -14.73 -16.25
CA LEU A 1 8.23 -14.02 -14.98
C LEU A 1 9.10 -12.81 -15.29
N TYR A 2 8.73 -11.65 -14.77
CA TYR A 2 9.51 -10.42 -14.87
C TYR A 2 9.88 -9.95 -13.45
N TYR A 3 11.14 -9.57 -13.23
CA TYR A 3 11.64 -9.20 -11.90
C TYR A 3 11.92 -7.68 -11.86
N PRO A 4 11.11 -6.88 -11.16
CA PRO A 4 11.21 -5.42 -11.17
C PRO A 4 12.34 -4.84 -10.31
N GLY A 5 13.09 -5.70 -9.61
CA GLY A 5 14.21 -5.31 -8.75
C GLY A 5 14.67 -6.49 -7.91
N LEU A 6 14.55 -6.44 -6.58
CA LEU A 6 14.93 -7.56 -5.72
C LEU A 6 14.20 -8.84 -6.17
N THR A 7 14.96 -9.89 -6.50
CA THR A 7 14.41 -11.08 -7.16
C THR A 7 13.90 -12.14 -6.17
N ARG A 8 14.38 -12.09 -4.93
CA ARG A 8 14.06 -13.06 -3.86
C ARG A 8 13.92 -12.37 -2.52
N ASP A 9 12.99 -12.83 -1.70
CA ASP A 9 12.84 -12.36 -0.32
C ASP A 9 13.72 -13.12 0.67
N ARG A 10 13.64 -12.75 1.96
CA ARG A 10 14.40 -13.39 3.05
C ARG A 10 14.07 -14.87 3.27
N TYR A 11 13.02 -15.39 2.65
CA TYR A 11 12.58 -16.79 2.73
C TYR A 11 12.84 -17.53 1.41
N ASP A 12 13.67 -16.96 0.53
CA ASP A 12 14.02 -17.52 -0.78
C ASP A 12 12.82 -17.68 -1.74
N ARG A 13 11.76 -16.88 -1.55
CA ARG A 13 10.61 -16.85 -2.47
C ARG A 13 10.87 -15.87 -3.61
N ALA A 14 10.50 -16.24 -4.83
CA ALA A 14 10.62 -15.37 -6.00
C ALA A 14 9.69 -14.15 -5.89
N LEU A 15 10.23 -12.96 -6.14
CA LEU A 15 9.51 -11.69 -6.19
C LEU A 15 9.40 -11.24 -7.65
N ALA A 16 8.35 -11.69 -8.33
CA ALA A 16 8.17 -11.45 -9.75
C ALA A 16 6.75 -10.99 -10.10
N GLN A 17 6.67 -10.20 -11.17
CA GLN A 17 5.45 -10.02 -11.94
C GLN A 17 5.22 -11.27 -12.81
N VAL A 18 3.98 -11.76 -12.78
CA VAL A 18 3.60 -13.02 -13.41
C VAL A 18 2.77 -12.74 -14.66
N PHE A 19 3.23 -13.25 -15.80
CA PHE A 19 2.50 -13.20 -17.07
C PHE A 19 2.09 -14.62 -17.44
N VAL A 20 0.85 -14.77 -17.89
CA VAL A 20 0.27 -16.04 -18.31
C VAL A 20 -0.23 -15.93 -19.74
N THR A 21 -0.07 -16.99 -20.52
CA THR A 21 -0.61 -17.08 -21.88
C THR A 21 -1.86 -17.94 -21.84
N THR A 22 -2.99 -17.41 -22.30
CA THR A 22 -4.25 -18.14 -22.39
C THR A 22 -4.21 -19.19 -23.50
N GLU A 23 -5.21 -20.07 -23.55
CA GLU A 23 -5.40 -21.03 -24.65
C GLU A 23 -5.53 -20.35 -26.02
N THR A 24 -5.99 -19.09 -26.05
CA THR A 24 -6.09 -18.27 -27.26
C THR A 24 -4.78 -17.58 -27.65
N GLY A 25 -3.70 -17.79 -26.90
CA GLY A 25 -2.40 -17.15 -27.13
C GLY A 25 -2.31 -15.71 -26.63
N LYS A 26 -3.33 -15.20 -25.93
CA LYS A 26 -3.31 -13.86 -25.33
C LYS A 26 -2.44 -13.88 -24.07
N GLU A 27 -1.49 -12.96 -23.98
CA GLU A 27 -0.74 -12.74 -22.75
C GLU A 27 -1.55 -11.86 -21.79
N ILE A 28 -1.58 -12.24 -20.52
CA ILE A 28 -2.25 -11.53 -19.43
C ILE A 28 -1.23 -11.31 -18.31
N TRP A 29 -1.15 -10.08 -17.82
CA TRP A 29 -0.47 -9.78 -16.57
C TRP A 29 -1.34 -10.20 -15.38
N LEU A 30 -0.99 -11.29 -14.73
CA LEU A 30 -1.80 -11.91 -13.71
C LEU A 30 -1.96 -11.03 -12.46
N ASN A 31 -0.94 -10.27 -12.07
CA ASN A 31 -1.02 -9.38 -10.91
C ASN A 31 -2.09 -8.29 -11.10
N GLU A 32 -2.08 -7.63 -12.26
CA GLU A 32 -3.07 -6.61 -12.61
C GLU A 32 -4.48 -7.21 -12.69
N ALA A 33 -4.62 -8.36 -13.34
CA ALA A 33 -5.91 -9.05 -13.45
C ALA A 33 -6.50 -9.40 -12.07
N LEU A 34 -5.69 -9.92 -11.13
CA LEU A 34 -6.15 -10.22 -9.77
C LEU A 34 -6.60 -8.97 -9.02
N VAL A 35 -5.90 -7.85 -9.18
CA VAL A 35 -6.27 -6.57 -8.55
C VAL A 35 -7.56 -6.03 -9.16
N LEU A 36 -7.68 -6.05 -10.49
CA LEU A 36 -8.84 -5.56 -11.23
C LEU A 36 -10.13 -6.31 -10.86
N GLU A 37 -10.04 -7.63 -10.65
CA GLU A 37 -11.17 -8.48 -10.24
C GLU A 37 -11.47 -8.40 -8.71
N GLY A 38 -10.78 -7.54 -7.97
CA GLY A 38 -10.96 -7.40 -6.52
C GLY A 38 -10.49 -8.61 -5.70
N ALA A 39 -9.63 -9.45 -6.27
CA ALA A 39 -9.05 -10.62 -5.58
C ALA A 39 -7.78 -10.28 -4.78
N ALA A 40 -7.25 -9.07 -4.95
CA ALA A 40 -6.11 -8.54 -4.19
C ALA A 40 -6.22 -7.02 -4.04
N TRP A 41 -5.61 -6.48 -2.99
CA TRP A 41 -5.29 -5.06 -2.87
C TRP A 41 -3.78 -4.86 -2.99
N VAL A 42 -3.40 -3.65 -3.39
CA VAL A 42 -2.02 -3.30 -3.72
C VAL A 42 -1.31 -2.80 -2.46
N ARG A 43 -0.08 -3.26 -2.26
CA ARG A 43 0.88 -2.76 -1.27
C ARG A 43 2.27 -2.82 -1.89
N LEU A 44 2.99 -1.71 -1.87
CA LEU A 44 4.28 -1.59 -2.52
C LEU A 44 5.44 -1.87 -1.55
N TYR A 45 6.54 -2.35 -2.14
CA TYR A 45 7.85 -2.43 -1.53
C TYR A 45 8.81 -1.67 -2.45
N ALA A 46 9.66 -0.81 -1.88
CA ALA A 46 10.50 0.12 -2.65
C ALA A 46 11.31 -0.57 -3.76
N ASP A 47 11.92 -1.71 -3.44
CA ASP A 47 12.80 -2.45 -4.36
C ASP A 47 12.06 -3.23 -5.46
N THR A 48 10.72 -3.32 -5.40
CA THR A 48 9.93 -4.11 -6.36
C THR A 48 8.68 -3.36 -6.86
N ALA A 49 8.67 -2.03 -6.73
CA ALA A 49 7.50 -1.20 -7.01
C ALA A 49 7.28 -0.87 -8.50
N SER A 50 8.16 -1.29 -9.42
CA SER A 50 7.97 -1.03 -10.85
C SER A 50 6.63 -1.61 -11.34
N GLY A 51 5.90 -0.87 -12.16
CA GLY A 51 4.52 -1.21 -12.59
C GLY A 51 3.44 -0.88 -11.57
N SER A 52 3.73 -0.07 -10.54
CA SER A 52 2.73 0.30 -9.52
C SER A 52 1.54 1.07 -10.08
N ASP A 53 1.73 1.89 -11.11
CA ASP A 53 0.71 2.83 -11.59
C ASP A 53 -0.48 2.08 -12.23
N GLU A 54 -0.19 1.03 -12.97
CA GLU A 54 -1.19 0.13 -13.55
C GLU A 54 -1.94 -0.64 -12.46
N LEU A 55 -1.24 -1.13 -11.43
CA LEU A 55 -1.86 -1.78 -10.29
C LEU A 55 -2.76 -0.82 -9.51
N TRP A 56 -2.35 0.44 -9.34
CA TRP A 56 -3.18 1.48 -8.74
C TRP A 56 -4.44 1.76 -9.56
N THR A 57 -4.29 1.84 -10.88
CA THR A 57 -5.41 2.06 -11.80
C THR A 57 -6.39 0.89 -11.74
N ALA A 58 -5.89 -0.35 -11.70
CA ALA A 58 -6.71 -1.55 -11.56
C ALA A 58 -7.45 -1.58 -10.21
N GLU A 59 -6.79 -1.22 -9.11
CA GLU A 59 -7.41 -1.19 -7.79
C GLU A 59 -8.51 -0.13 -7.71
N SER A 60 -8.27 1.07 -8.23
CA SER A 60 -9.30 2.12 -8.27
C SER A 60 -10.54 1.69 -9.06
N LYS A 61 -10.37 0.92 -10.15
CA LYS A 61 -11.50 0.33 -10.89
C LYS A 61 -12.23 -0.70 -10.05
N ALA A 62 -11.51 -1.63 -9.41
CA ALA A 62 -12.08 -2.67 -8.56
C ALA A 62 -12.89 -2.10 -7.37
N ARG A 63 -12.48 -0.94 -6.83
CA ARG A 63 -13.24 -0.25 -5.78
C ARG A 63 -14.51 0.44 -6.29
N SER A 64 -14.54 0.87 -7.55
CA SER A 64 -15.70 1.56 -8.13
C SER A 64 -16.89 0.65 -8.44
N ASP A 65 -16.63 -0.64 -8.65
CA ASP A 65 -17.64 -1.69 -8.79
C ASP A 65 -17.25 -2.86 -7.86
N PRO A 66 -17.55 -2.75 -6.56
CA PRO A 66 -16.94 -3.59 -5.55
C PRO A 66 -17.36 -5.06 -5.70
N ALA A 67 -16.37 -5.90 -5.99
CA ALA A 67 -16.45 -7.36 -6.01
C ALA A 67 -15.35 -7.97 -5.14
N GLY A 68 -15.46 -9.27 -4.84
CA GLY A 68 -14.44 -10.02 -4.11
C GLY A 68 -14.13 -9.41 -2.73
N LEU A 69 -12.86 -9.11 -2.48
CA LEU A 69 -12.40 -8.54 -1.21
C LEU A 69 -13.02 -7.16 -0.95
N TRP A 70 -13.22 -6.34 -1.97
CA TRP A 70 -13.78 -4.98 -1.80
C TRP A 70 -15.26 -4.99 -1.39
N ALA A 71 -16.01 -6.06 -1.69
CA ALA A 71 -17.43 -6.17 -1.32
C ALA A 71 -17.68 -6.71 0.10
N GLY A 72 -16.79 -7.57 0.61
CA GLY A 72 -17.05 -8.32 1.85
C GLY A 72 -15.93 -8.30 2.89
N SER A 73 -14.74 -7.81 2.55
CA SER A 73 -13.56 -7.82 3.44
C SER A 73 -12.60 -6.69 3.10
N SER A 74 -13.13 -5.51 2.76
CA SER A 74 -12.31 -4.33 2.46
C SER A 74 -11.44 -3.99 3.69
N PRO A 75 -10.13 -3.73 3.51
CA PRO A 75 -9.27 -3.25 4.59
C PRO A 75 -9.44 -1.73 4.85
N GLU A 76 -10.32 -1.06 4.10
CA GLU A 76 -10.65 0.34 4.36
C GLU A 76 -11.35 0.48 5.70
N THR A 77 -10.88 1.41 6.52
CA THR A 77 -11.45 1.65 7.85
C THR A 77 -11.27 3.12 8.25
N ASP A 78 -11.94 3.55 9.31
CA ASP A 78 -11.74 4.86 9.90
C ASP A 78 -10.61 4.87 10.96
N LEU A 79 -10.20 6.07 11.37
CA LEU A 79 -9.14 6.29 12.35
C LEU A 79 -9.47 5.71 13.73
N ALA A 80 -10.74 5.74 14.15
CA ALA A 80 -11.14 5.25 15.46
C ALA A 80 -11.02 3.72 15.56
N ALA A 81 -11.41 3.02 14.50
CA ALA A 81 -11.24 1.59 14.37
C ALA A 81 -9.76 1.21 14.20
N ALA A 82 -9.01 1.95 13.37
CA ALA A 82 -7.59 1.68 13.15
C ALA A 82 -6.75 1.78 14.44
N GLY A 83 -7.05 2.74 15.32
CA GLY A 83 -6.40 2.88 16.63
C GLY A 83 -6.61 1.68 17.56
N GLN A 84 -7.63 0.86 17.30
CA GLN A 84 -7.97 -0.34 18.07
C GLN A 84 -7.57 -1.65 17.36
N SER A 85 -7.18 -1.56 16.09
CA SER A 85 -6.75 -2.68 15.27
C SER A 85 -5.28 -3.00 15.52
N ASP A 86 -4.97 -4.05 16.28
CA ASP A 86 -3.60 -4.57 16.38
C ASP A 86 -3.41 -5.78 15.46
N GLY A 87 -2.43 -5.70 14.57
CA GLY A 87 -2.07 -6.76 13.63
C GLY A 87 -2.95 -6.87 12.39
N GLN A 88 -3.85 -5.91 12.14
CA GLN A 88 -4.67 -5.88 10.92
C GLN A 88 -4.04 -5.01 9.83
N PHE A 89 -4.29 -5.36 8.57
CA PHE A 89 -3.96 -4.49 7.44
C PHE A 89 -5.09 -3.46 7.27
N VAL A 90 -4.73 -2.19 7.17
CA VAL A 90 -5.67 -1.07 7.09
C VAL A 90 -5.33 -0.17 5.91
N ILE A 91 -6.37 0.39 5.29
CA ILE A 91 -6.30 1.51 4.35
C ILE A 91 -7.06 2.68 4.98
N LEU A 92 -6.41 3.82 5.12
CA LEU A 92 -6.94 5.00 5.82
C LEU A 92 -6.80 6.23 4.96
N THR A 93 -7.81 7.09 4.98
CA THR A 93 -7.71 8.48 4.54
C THR A 93 -7.34 9.35 5.73
N VAL A 94 -6.20 10.03 5.67
CA VAL A 94 -5.63 10.80 6.78
C VAL A 94 -5.08 12.14 6.33
N GLU A 95 -5.03 13.09 7.25
CA GLU A 95 -4.21 14.30 7.11
C GLU A 95 -2.93 14.08 7.91
N LEU A 96 -1.78 14.00 7.24
CA LEU A 96 -0.49 13.87 7.90
C LEU A 96 -0.05 15.22 8.47
N ASP A 97 0.57 15.18 9.64
CA ASP A 97 1.12 16.35 10.33
C ASP A 97 2.49 16.02 10.92
N GLY A 98 3.45 16.92 10.72
CA GLY A 98 4.85 16.71 11.09
C GLY A 98 5.49 15.49 10.40
N ALA A 99 6.80 15.53 10.24
CA ALA A 99 7.54 14.33 9.85
C ALA A 99 8.94 14.39 10.47
N GLU A 100 9.27 13.37 11.25
CA GLU A 100 10.55 13.30 11.95
C GLU A 100 11.27 11.98 11.63
N PRO A 101 12.56 12.04 11.26
CA PRO A 101 13.37 10.84 11.12
C PRO A 101 13.71 10.29 12.52
N VAL A 102 13.41 9.02 12.75
CA VAL A 102 13.72 8.29 13.99
C VAL A 102 14.54 7.05 13.61
N GLY A 103 15.86 7.13 13.75
CA GLY A 103 16.75 6.07 13.31
C GLY A 103 16.74 5.89 11.78
N ASP A 104 16.35 4.71 11.31
CA ASP A 104 16.15 4.37 9.90
C ASP A 104 14.67 4.41 9.46
N GLU A 105 13.81 5.01 10.29
CA GLU A 105 12.39 5.22 10.00
C GLU A 105 12.06 6.71 9.92
N CYS A 106 10.95 7.01 9.24
CA CYS A 106 10.27 8.27 9.37
C CYS A 106 8.94 8.05 10.09
N GLU A 107 8.61 8.95 11.01
CA GLU A 107 7.33 9.01 11.69
C GLU A 107 6.56 10.27 11.29
N HIS A 108 5.31 10.12 10.86
CA HIS A 108 4.35 11.22 10.70
C HIS A 108 3.25 11.08 11.74
N SER A 109 2.84 12.17 12.37
CA SER A 109 1.61 12.16 13.17
C SER A 109 0.40 12.27 12.26
N VAL A 110 -0.73 11.69 12.66
CA VAL A 110 -2.01 11.95 11.98
C VAL A 110 -2.74 13.06 12.73
N ARG A 111 -3.12 14.12 12.01
CA ARG A 111 -3.72 15.33 12.58
C ARG A 111 -4.92 14.99 13.48
N SER A 112 -4.94 15.59 14.66
CA SER A 112 -6.03 15.44 15.66
C SER A 112 -6.24 14.01 16.15
N THR A 113 -5.21 13.16 16.11
CA THR A 113 -5.24 11.80 16.66
C THR A 113 -3.91 11.44 17.33
N ASP A 114 -3.90 10.34 18.10
CA ASP A 114 -2.68 9.76 18.65
C ASP A 114 -2.03 8.73 17.69
N ILE A 115 -2.51 8.62 16.44
CA ILE A 115 -2.00 7.66 15.47
C ILE A 115 -0.72 8.18 14.81
N VAL A 116 0.28 7.30 14.69
CA VAL A 116 1.55 7.57 14.01
C VAL A 116 1.72 6.69 12.78
N VAL A 117 2.14 7.25 11.66
CA VAL A 117 2.47 6.54 10.42
C VAL A 117 3.98 6.35 10.32
N ARG A 118 4.42 5.10 10.08
CA ARG A 118 5.83 4.73 10.03
C ARG A 118 6.24 4.12 8.71
N TYR A 119 7.41 4.49 8.20
CA TYR A 119 8.05 3.80 7.07
C TYR A 119 9.56 3.95 7.09
N ARG A 120 10.26 3.04 6.41
CA ARG A 120 11.72 3.05 6.35
C ARG A 120 12.26 4.10 5.41
N ILE A 121 13.37 4.72 5.81
CA ILE A 121 14.15 5.68 5.02
C ILE A 121 15.62 5.26 5.00
N SER A 122 16.33 5.59 3.91
CA SER A 122 17.77 5.32 3.78
C SER A 122 18.64 6.57 4.06
N GLY A 123 18.04 7.63 4.61
CA GLY A 123 18.68 8.90 4.90
C GLY A 123 17.96 9.63 6.03
N THR A 124 18.14 10.96 6.12
CA THR A 124 17.56 11.77 7.21
C THR A 124 16.35 12.59 6.79
N VAL A 125 15.81 12.34 5.59
CA VAL A 125 14.73 13.14 5.00
C VAL A 125 13.48 12.29 4.89
N CYS A 126 12.41 12.76 5.53
CA CYS A 126 11.07 12.24 5.37
C CYS A 126 10.43 12.76 4.06
N SER A 127 9.55 11.97 3.47
CA SER A 127 8.76 12.31 2.28
C SER A 127 7.27 12.12 2.57
N GLY A 128 6.40 12.55 1.67
CA GLY A 128 4.96 12.30 1.80
C GLY A 128 4.18 13.31 2.65
N LEU A 129 4.82 14.36 3.19
CA LEU A 129 4.10 15.49 3.77
C LEU A 129 3.34 16.26 2.68
N THR A 130 2.05 16.49 2.91
CA THR A 130 1.18 17.31 2.08
C THR A 130 0.14 17.98 2.96
N ASN A 131 -0.37 19.13 2.51
CA ASN A 131 -1.47 19.84 3.19
C ASN A 131 -2.84 19.25 2.86
N GLU A 132 -2.91 18.36 1.88
CA GLU A 132 -4.12 17.69 1.44
C GLU A 132 -4.24 16.29 2.08
N PRO A 133 -5.47 15.77 2.30
CA PRO A 133 -5.67 14.41 2.72
C PRO A 133 -5.01 13.39 1.77
N VAL A 134 -4.42 12.36 2.35
CA VAL A 134 -3.77 11.24 1.65
C VAL A 134 -4.40 9.93 2.06
N GLU A 135 -4.34 8.96 1.16
CA GLU A 135 -4.54 7.57 1.49
C GLU A 135 -3.20 6.98 1.97
N ILE A 136 -3.23 6.28 3.10
CA ILE A 136 -2.13 5.44 3.57
C ILE A 136 -2.58 3.99 3.69
N ARG A 137 -1.65 3.06 3.57
CA ARG A 137 -1.94 1.64 3.72
C ARG A 137 -0.81 0.86 4.38
N GLY A 138 -1.14 0.05 5.36
CA GLY A 138 -0.13 -0.58 6.20
C GLY A 138 -0.71 -1.51 7.26
N TRP A 139 0.17 -1.98 8.13
CA TRP A 139 -0.23 -2.81 9.27
C TRP A 139 -0.42 -1.94 10.50
N ALA A 140 -1.62 -1.96 11.07
CA ALA A 140 -1.92 -1.28 12.32
C ALA A 140 -1.29 -2.06 13.50
N ARG A 141 -0.61 -1.34 14.41
CA ARG A 141 0.18 -1.85 15.53
C ARG A 141 0.18 -0.85 16.68
N GLY A 142 -0.62 -1.11 17.71
CA GLY A 142 -0.58 -0.37 18.97
C GLY A 142 -0.56 1.16 18.84
N GLY A 143 -1.48 1.73 18.05
CA GLY A 143 -1.55 3.18 17.79
C GLY A 143 -0.61 3.67 16.67
N SER A 144 0.06 2.78 15.94
CA SER A 144 0.83 3.13 14.75
C SER A 144 0.38 2.35 13.52
N VAL A 145 0.67 2.86 12.32
CA VAL A 145 0.46 2.20 11.03
C VAL A 145 1.80 2.09 10.31
N ASP A 146 2.35 0.88 10.20
CA ASP A 146 3.56 0.61 9.43
C ASP A 146 3.23 0.40 7.95
N ILE A 147 3.57 1.41 7.14
CA ILE A 147 3.34 1.41 5.69
C ILE A 147 4.56 0.90 4.91
N GLY A 148 5.69 0.63 5.59
CA GLY A 148 6.92 0.06 5.04
C GLY A 148 7.74 1.00 4.14
N THR A 149 7.10 1.72 3.23
CA THR A 149 7.71 2.70 2.31
C THR A 149 6.78 3.88 2.07
N ALA A 150 7.34 5.07 1.85
CA ALA A 150 6.59 6.28 1.48
C ALA A 150 5.75 6.11 0.21
N LEU A 151 6.04 5.13 -0.65
CA LEU A 151 5.23 4.81 -1.84
C LEU A 151 3.81 4.30 -1.50
N ASN A 152 3.56 3.92 -0.24
CA ASN A 152 2.23 3.56 0.26
C ASN A 152 1.48 4.77 0.86
N ILE A 153 2.01 5.99 0.69
CA ILE A 153 1.30 7.26 0.87
C ILE A 153 0.87 7.75 -0.51
N ARG A 154 -0.42 7.89 -0.75
CA ARG A 154 -0.97 8.30 -2.04
C ARG A 154 -1.81 9.56 -1.88
N PRO A 155 -1.57 10.61 -2.68
CA PRO A 155 -2.50 11.73 -2.78
C PRO A 155 -3.89 11.21 -3.18
N ILE A 156 -4.92 11.70 -2.51
CA ILE A 156 -6.30 11.48 -2.94
C ILE A 156 -6.54 12.44 -4.11
N SER A 157 -6.13 12.04 -5.31
CA SER A 157 -6.49 12.77 -6.52
C SER A 157 -8.01 12.73 -6.67
N GLN A 158 -8.65 13.90 -6.67
CA GLN A 158 -10.09 14.09 -6.87
C GLN A 158 -10.60 13.47 -8.17
#